data_AF-A0A167HA48-F1
#
_entry.id   AF-A0A167HA48-F1
#
_cell.length_a   1.000
_cell.length_b   1.000
_cell.length_c   1.000
_cell.angle_alpha   90.00
_cell.angle_beta   90.00
_cell.angle_gamma   90.00
#
_symmetry.space_group_name_H-M   'P 1'
#
loop_
_entity.id
_entity.type
_entity.pdbx_description
1 polymer ?
#
loop_
_entity_poly.entity_id
_entity_poly.type
_entity_poly.pdbx_seq_one_letter_code
_entity_poly.pdbx_strand_id
1 'polypeptide(L)'
;MALALAACGGGNSDLPQPGPTANAAQTSNNTSTKALLTKAAELSRAELQRAASETSSEQRMAAPVQKAAPGTLVSVHRFFNTLTGAHFYTISETEKQTVQNTLHQFQYEGPGFAASSAPAEGLSPVYRFFNVDTGVHLYTISEDERALVQARLPQFAFEGVAYFASKTSGSDRVPLYRFFLGDKGYHFYSNSATERDTIVNTLPQYTFEGIGYFVFASSAVVPAAVTSYKNFKAIGLVPQVLPFGDNTIRAYGNFSGNGHLDFFRAVGTYDVRLPESQATPSRFEFFARQPDGSLVQTSTLLAQANGCLHPRKALVADFNRDNRPDIFVVCHGYDTHPFPGERNKLVVSQANGTYTVRDASNDVGFFHGGTAADIDGDGDVDVIVVNNFEADRAITLLNDGAGFFTRETPSRLPSSIRNAGNYYSIELIDVDEDGLLDLLLAGHEFDAAPTSIFLNPGAGNFSAATALHLPAVPNEGVVLDFTVTGSGANRAVWLVRTSGGDGTFYQSNVVQKVSFPSMASSIVLNRRPSTWIPWLIPAYVNGAHIVTTDNIEDKLSFPQ
;
A
#
# COMPACT_ATOMS: atom_id res chain seq x y z
N MET A 1 -10.10 36.84 4.05
CA MET A 1 -10.06 37.81 2.93
C MET A 1 -10.49 37.04 1.70
N ALA A 2 -11.67 37.38 1.16
CA ALA A 2 -12.49 36.57 0.25
C ALA A 2 -12.28 36.94 -1.24
N LEU A 3 -12.67 36.03 -2.16
CA LEU A 3 -13.40 36.24 -3.44
C LEU A 3 -13.37 34.91 -4.24
N ALA A 4 -14.38 34.38 -4.92
CA ALA A 4 -15.84 34.53 -4.92
C ALA A 4 -16.40 33.38 -5.80
N LEU A 5 -17.25 32.50 -5.27
CA LEU A 5 -18.26 31.79 -6.06
C LEU A 5 -19.58 32.53 -5.82
N ALA A 6 -20.09 33.19 -6.87
CA ALA A 6 -21.42 33.78 -6.87
C ALA A 6 -22.42 32.74 -7.39
N ALA A 7 -23.38 32.37 -6.54
CA ALA A 7 -24.64 31.75 -6.91
C ALA A 7 -25.67 32.84 -7.26
N CYS A 8 -26.55 32.58 -8.24
CA CYS A 8 -28.01 32.75 -8.10
C CYS A 8 -28.80 32.46 -9.39
N GLY A 9 -29.94 31.80 -9.20
CA GLY A 9 -31.10 31.69 -10.13
C GLY A 9 -31.21 30.31 -10.79
N GLY A 10 -32.19 29.44 -10.54
CA GLY A 10 -33.56 29.63 -10.10
C GLY A 10 -34.51 29.08 -11.18
N GLY A 11 -35.00 27.85 -10.99
CA GLY A 11 -36.22 27.25 -11.58
C GLY A 11 -36.45 27.32 -13.10
N ASN A 12 -36.36 26.18 -13.78
CA ASN A 12 -37.53 25.61 -14.46
C ASN A 12 -37.30 24.13 -14.78
N SER A 13 -38.27 23.31 -14.38
CA SER A 13 -38.50 21.98 -14.91
C SER A 13 -38.82 22.08 -16.40
N ASP A 14 -37.95 21.58 -17.27
CA ASP A 14 -38.34 20.92 -18.52
C ASP A 14 -37.10 20.28 -19.16
N LEU A 15 -37.10 18.95 -19.21
CA LEU A 15 -36.17 18.17 -20.02
C LEU A 15 -36.50 18.41 -21.50
N PRO A 16 -35.55 18.80 -22.36
CA PRO A 16 -35.77 18.73 -23.79
C PRO A 16 -35.62 17.27 -24.24
N GLN A 17 -36.71 16.70 -24.76
CA GLN A 17 -36.71 15.46 -25.54
C GLN A 17 -35.77 15.58 -26.76
N PRO A 18 -35.18 14.47 -27.24
CA PRO A 18 -34.19 14.50 -28.32
C PRO A 18 -34.86 14.74 -29.68
N GLY A 19 -34.58 15.88 -30.30
CA GLY A 19 -34.90 16.14 -31.70
C GLY A 19 -33.80 15.59 -32.63
N PRO A 20 -34.13 14.95 -33.77
CA PRO A 20 -33.14 14.36 -34.65
C PRO A 20 -32.60 15.40 -35.64
N THR A 21 -31.44 16.00 -35.36
CA THR A 21 -30.53 16.58 -36.36
C THR A 21 -29.11 16.72 -35.80
N ALA A 22 -28.33 15.64 -35.84
CA ALA A 22 -26.88 15.69 -35.64
C ALA A 22 -26.24 16.41 -36.83
N ASN A 23 -26.03 17.72 -36.68
CA ASN A 23 -25.55 18.63 -37.72
C ASN A 23 -24.02 18.51 -37.89
N ALA A 24 -23.55 18.49 -39.14
CA ALA A 24 -22.17 18.31 -39.60
C ALA A 24 -21.08 19.23 -38.98
N ALA A 25 -21.45 20.17 -38.11
CA ALA A 25 -20.55 21.09 -37.41
C ALA A 25 -19.86 20.48 -36.17
N GLN A 26 -20.50 19.53 -35.48
CA GLN A 26 -19.86 18.82 -34.35
C GLN A 26 -18.79 17.83 -34.84
N THR A 27 -19.02 17.16 -35.97
CA THR A 27 -18.06 16.25 -36.60
C THR A 27 -16.87 16.98 -37.22
N SER A 28 -17.05 18.19 -37.76
CA SER A 28 -15.95 19.01 -38.29
C SER A 28 -15.04 19.55 -37.18
N ASN A 29 -15.61 20.00 -36.05
CA ASN A 29 -14.83 20.48 -34.89
C ASN A 29 -14.02 19.37 -34.23
N ASN A 30 -14.58 18.15 -34.15
CA ASN A 30 -13.88 17.00 -33.59
C ASN A 30 -12.71 16.55 -34.50
N THR A 31 -12.90 16.62 -35.83
CA THR A 31 -11.86 16.32 -36.81
C THR A 31 -10.70 17.33 -36.74
N SER A 32 -11.01 18.63 -36.61
CA SER A 32 -9.99 19.68 -36.47
C SER A 32 -9.23 19.59 -35.15
N THR A 33 -9.91 19.25 -34.05
CA THR A 33 -9.29 19.06 -32.73
C THR A 33 -8.33 17.87 -32.76
N LYS A 34 -8.76 16.74 -33.34
CA LYS A 34 -7.92 15.55 -33.50
C LYS A 34 -6.66 15.84 -34.30
N ALA A 35 -6.77 16.56 -35.42
CA ALA A 35 -5.62 16.94 -36.25
C ALA A 35 -4.64 17.85 -35.50
N LEU A 36 -5.14 18.78 -34.67
CA LEU A 36 -4.30 19.64 -33.84
C LEU A 36 -3.59 18.85 -32.74
N LEU A 37 -4.25 17.90 -32.08
CA LEU A 37 -3.63 17.01 -31.09
C LEU A 37 -2.55 16.11 -31.72
N THR A 38 -2.79 15.57 -32.93
CA THR A 38 -1.77 14.85 -33.70
C THR A 38 -0.56 15.74 -34.01
N LYS A 39 -0.79 17.00 -34.42
CA LYS A 39 0.29 17.96 -34.64
C LYS A 39 1.06 18.28 -33.36
N ALA A 40 0.35 18.41 -32.24
CA ALA A 40 0.92 18.62 -30.91
C ALA A 40 1.86 17.45 -30.53
N ALA A 41 1.46 16.21 -30.83
CA ALA A 41 2.29 15.03 -30.60
C ALA A 41 3.55 14.97 -31.46
N GLU A 42 3.48 15.41 -32.72
CA GLU A 42 4.66 15.54 -33.58
C GLU A 42 5.67 16.55 -33.02
N LEU A 43 5.19 17.68 -32.50
CA LEU A 43 6.05 18.71 -31.88
C LEU A 43 6.74 18.15 -30.64
N SER A 44 5.98 17.46 -29.77
CA SER A 44 6.57 16.80 -28.59
C SER A 44 7.68 15.84 -28.99
N ARG A 45 7.44 14.98 -30.00
CA ARG A 45 8.44 14.01 -30.47
C ARG A 45 9.69 14.70 -31.03
N ALA A 46 9.52 15.75 -31.82
CA ALA A 46 10.63 16.52 -32.37
C ALA A 46 11.48 17.18 -31.26
N GLU A 47 10.84 17.69 -30.20
CA GLU A 47 11.53 18.29 -29.07
C GLU A 47 12.36 17.27 -28.27
N LEU A 48 11.82 16.07 -28.02
CA LEU A 48 12.57 14.98 -27.39
C LEU A 48 13.78 14.55 -28.23
N GLN A 49 13.63 14.48 -29.56
CA GLN A 49 14.72 14.13 -30.46
C GLN A 49 15.84 15.18 -30.45
N ARG A 50 15.49 16.48 -30.43
CA ARG A 50 16.46 17.57 -30.29
C ARG A 50 17.23 17.45 -28.97
N ALA A 51 16.51 17.30 -27.85
CA ALA A 51 17.12 17.14 -26.53
C ALA A 51 18.08 15.94 -26.47
N ALA A 52 17.70 14.79 -27.03
CA ALA A 52 18.56 13.62 -27.08
C ALA A 52 19.84 13.85 -27.90
N SER A 53 19.75 14.59 -29.01
CA SER A 53 20.92 14.93 -29.84
C SER A 53 21.89 15.89 -29.14
N GLU A 54 21.37 16.86 -28.39
CA GLU A 54 22.16 17.82 -27.60
C GLU A 54 22.91 17.12 -26.47
N THR A 55 22.23 16.30 -25.66
CA THR A 55 22.88 15.53 -24.58
C THR A 55 23.95 14.57 -25.10
N SER A 56 23.75 13.94 -26.27
CA SER A 56 24.74 13.06 -26.88
C SER A 56 26.02 13.81 -27.30
N SER A 57 25.91 15.10 -27.62
CA SER A 57 27.04 15.95 -27.95
C SER A 57 27.80 16.45 -26.71
N GLU A 58 27.08 16.74 -25.62
CA GLU A 58 27.65 17.18 -24.33
C GLU A 58 28.33 16.04 -23.57
N GLN A 59 27.78 14.82 -23.60
CA GLN A 59 28.37 13.63 -22.97
C GLN A 59 29.72 13.23 -23.58
N ARG A 60 30.03 13.63 -24.81
CA ARG A 60 31.37 13.46 -25.40
C ARG A 60 32.43 14.39 -24.79
N MET A 61 32.03 15.38 -24.00
CA MET A 61 32.92 16.43 -23.46
C MET A 61 33.00 16.45 -21.92
N ALA A 62 32.23 15.64 -21.19
CA ALA A 62 32.10 15.79 -19.73
C ALA A 62 32.48 14.55 -18.90
N ALA A 63 33.10 14.79 -17.74
CA ALA A 63 33.39 13.83 -16.66
C ALA A 63 32.14 13.67 -15.73
N PRO A 64 32.06 12.64 -14.85
CA PRO A 64 30.78 12.19 -14.29
C PRO A 64 30.18 13.20 -13.30
N VAL A 65 28.88 13.47 -13.46
CA VAL A 65 28.10 14.46 -12.70
C VAL A 65 27.37 13.83 -11.51
N GLN A 66 27.25 14.60 -10.42
CA GLN A 66 26.64 14.25 -9.14
C GLN A 66 25.15 13.87 -9.24
N LYS A 67 24.77 12.91 -8.38
CA LYS A 67 23.42 12.40 -8.16
C LYS A 67 22.52 13.49 -7.54
N ALA A 68 21.30 13.65 -8.06
CA ALA A 68 20.30 14.53 -7.48
C ALA A 68 20.00 14.15 -6.02
N ALA A 69 19.72 15.17 -5.18
CA ALA A 69 19.45 14.99 -3.76
C ALA A 69 18.22 14.09 -3.52
N PRO A 70 18.24 13.16 -2.55
CA PRO A 70 17.18 12.16 -2.34
C PRO A 70 15.78 12.70 -1.97
N GLY A 71 15.66 13.98 -1.61
CA GLY A 71 14.45 14.55 -0.98
C GLY A 71 13.36 15.13 -1.91
N THR A 72 13.47 15.00 -3.23
CA THR A 72 12.51 15.62 -4.18
C THR A 72 11.71 14.64 -5.03
N LEU A 73 12.04 13.34 -5.03
CA LEU A 73 11.26 12.35 -5.78
C LEU A 73 9.99 11.99 -5.00
N VAL A 74 8.86 12.07 -5.69
CA VAL A 74 7.53 11.78 -5.15
C VAL A 74 6.78 10.83 -6.08
N SER A 75 5.82 10.12 -5.52
CA SER A 75 4.94 9.23 -6.28
C SER A 75 3.96 10.04 -7.12
N VAL A 76 3.78 9.63 -8.38
CA VAL A 76 2.68 10.10 -9.22
C VAL A 76 1.53 9.10 -9.09
N HIS A 77 0.51 9.50 -8.35
CA HIS A 77 -0.71 8.74 -8.07
C HIS A 77 -1.59 8.64 -9.30
N ARG A 78 -1.98 7.41 -9.68
CA ARG A 78 -2.81 7.10 -10.83
C ARG A 78 -4.25 6.79 -10.41
N PHE A 79 -5.21 7.37 -11.11
CA PHE A 79 -6.63 7.13 -10.91
C PHE A 79 -7.29 6.77 -12.24
N PHE A 80 -8.17 5.78 -12.21
CA PHE A 80 -9.04 5.41 -13.33
C PHE A 80 -10.42 6.06 -13.17
N ASN A 81 -10.82 6.89 -14.13
CA ASN A 81 -12.17 7.47 -14.16
C ASN A 81 -13.14 6.50 -14.85
N THR A 82 -14.02 5.90 -14.06
CA THR A 82 -15.01 4.91 -14.53
C THR A 82 -16.08 5.47 -15.45
N LEU A 83 -16.32 6.79 -15.45
CA LEU A 83 -17.28 7.44 -16.34
C LEU A 83 -16.69 7.71 -17.73
N THR A 84 -15.47 8.23 -17.79
CA THR A 84 -14.84 8.63 -19.07
C THR A 84 -13.98 7.51 -19.68
N GLY A 85 -13.44 6.63 -18.83
CA GLY A 85 -12.38 5.68 -19.15
C GLY A 85 -10.98 6.31 -19.21
N ALA A 86 -10.85 7.59 -18.88
CA ALA A 86 -9.57 8.30 -18.84
C ALA A 86 -8.86 8.11 -17.50
N HIS A 87 -7.58 8.45 -17.48
CA HIS A 87 -6.78 8.43 -16.25
C HIS A 87 -6.45 9.84 -15.77
N PHE A 88 -6.31 9.98 -14.46
CA PHE A 88 -5.86 11.19 -13.79
C PHE A 88 -4.58 10.89 -12.98
N TYR A 89 -3.65 11.84 -12.99
CA TYR A 89 -2.33 11.70 -12.40
C TYR A 89 -1.99 12.89 -11.52
N THR A 90 -1.54 12.65 -10.30
CA THR A 90 -1.15 13.73 -9.38
C THR A 90 -0.01 13.34 -8.46
N ILE A 91 0.87 14.29 -8.14
CA ILE A 91 1.85 14.17 -7.04
C ILE A 91 1.34 14.78 -5.73
N SER A 92 0.19 15.46 -5.76
CA SER A 92 -0.37 16.14 -4.59
C SER A 92 -1.14 15.14 -3.75
N GLU A 93 -0.64 14.87 -2.55
CA GLU A 93 -1.33 14.04 -1.57
C GLU A 93 -2.71 14.61 -1.18
N THR A 94 -2.83 15.94 -1.10
CA THR A 94 -4.09 16.63 -0.85
C THR A 94 -5.08 16.46 -1.99
N GLU A 95 -4.63 16.57 -3.25
CA GLU A 95 -5.47 16.36 -4.43
C GLU A 95 -5.91 14.89 -4.51
N LYS A 96 -4.98 13.95 -4.26
CA LYS A 96 -5.26 12.52 -4.15
C LYS A 96 -6.39 12.26 -3.14
N GLN A 97 -6.24 12.77 -1.92
CA GLN A 97 -7.22 12.59 -0.85
C GLN A 97 -8.58 13.22 -1.20
N THR A 98 -8.56 14.40 -1.82
CA THR A 98 -9.78 15.08 -2.27
C THR A 98 -10.51 14.27 -3.34
N VAL A 99 -9.79 13.76 -4.35
CA VAL A 99 -10.37 12.92 -5.41
C VAL A 99 -10.95 11.64 -4.83
N GLN A 100 -10.23 10.95 -3.94
CA GLN A 100 -10.70 9.73 -3.28
C GLN A 100 -11.98 9.97 -2.46
N ASN A 101 -12.07 11.11 -1.76
CA ASN A 101 -13.17 11.37 -0.83
C ASN A 101 -14.40 11.98 -1.50
N THR A 102 -14.23 12.73 -2.58
CA THR A 102 -15.31 13.56 -3.16
C THR A 102 -15.75 13.13 -4.56
N LEU A 103 -14.91 12.41 -5.31
CA LEU A 103 -15.18 12.05 -6.70
C LEU A 103 -15.20 10.53 -6.88
N HIS A 104 -16.32 9.91 -6.48
CA HIS A 104 -16.50 8.45 -6.48
C HIS A 104 -16.31 7.77 -7.84
N GLN A 105 -16.37 8.52 -8.96
CA GLN A 105 -16.07 7.99 -10.27
C GLN A 105 -14.58 7.68 -10.50
N PHE A 106 -13.67 8.25 -9.70
CA PHE A 106 -12.24 7.99 -9.80
C PHE A 106 -11.84 6.86 -8.84
N GLN A 107 -11.42 5.74 -9.41
CA GLN A 107 -10.83 4.63 -8.68
C GLN A 107 -9.33 4.85 -8.55
N TYR A 108 -8.81 4.86 -7.32
CA TYR A 108 -7.37 4.96 -7.09
C TYR A 108 -6.69 3.63 -7.44
N GLU A 109 -5.70 3.67 -8.32
CA GLU A 109 -4.96 2.48 -8.78
C GLU A 109 -3.59 2.33 -8.11
N GLY A 110 -3.16 3.32 -7.31
CA GLY A 110 -1.84 3.33 -6.69
C GLY A 110 -0.86 4.31 -7.35
N PRO A 111 0.42 4.29 -6.94
CA PRO A 111 1.48 5.01 -7.63
C PRO A 111 1.77 4.39 -9.00
N GLY A 112 1.71 5.18 -10.07
CA GLY A 112 2.03 4.71 -11.42
C GLY A 112 3.52 4.81 -11.76
N PHE A 113 4.18 5.89 -11.33
CA PHE A 113 5.61 6.15 -11.55
C PHE A 113 6.10 7.20 -10.53
N ALA A 114 7.39 7.55 -10.55
CA ALA A 114 7.93 8.63 -9.72
C ALA A 114 8.36 9.84 -10.58
N ALA A 115 8.21 11.03 -10.02
CA ALA A 115 8.63 12.30 -10.62
C ALA A 115 9.21 13.23 -9.54
N SER A 116 9.91 14.29 -9.95
CA SER A 116 10.40 15.28 -9.00
C SER A 116 9.33 16.33 -8.71
N SER A 117 9.12 16.65 -7.43
CA SER A 117 8.24 17.74 -7.00
C SER A 117 8.88 19.13 -7.16
N ALA A 118 10.19 19.18 -7.39
CA ALA A 118 10.98 20.40 -7.53
C ALA A 118 11.84 20.38 -8.81
N PRO A 119 12.20 21.56 -9.36
CA PRO A 119 13.14 21.64 -10.48
C PRO A 119 14.52 21.13 -10.06
N ALA A 120 15.20 20.46 -10.98
CA ALA A 120 16.57 19.99 -10.81
C ALA A 120 17.30 19.98 -12.16
N GLU A 121 18.63 19.90 -12.12
CA GLU A 121 19.46 19.81 -13.32
C GLU A 121 19.07 18.59 -14.17
N GLY A 122 18.95 18.79 -15.49
CA GLY A 122 18.53 17.74 -16.41
C GLY A 122 17.06 17.33 -16.29
N LEU A 123 16.24 18.08 -15.55
CA LEU A 123 14.77 17.93 -15.52
C LEU A 123 14.08 19.13 -16.19
N SER A 124 12.89 18.87 -16.72
CA SER A 124 12.00 19.85 -17.36
C SER A 124 10.60 19.75 -16.74
N PRO A 125 9.86 20.86 -16.67
CA PRO A 125 8.49 20.86 -16.19
C PRO A 125 7.59 20.01 -17.09
N VAL A 126 6.67 19.27 -16.47
CA VAL A 126 5.54 18.61 -17.13
C VAL A 126 4.30 19.45 -16.86
N TYR A 127 3.71 19.93 -17.94
CA TYR A 127 2.54 20.80 -17.97
C TYR A 127 1.25 20.00 -17.94
N ARG A 128 0.30 20.45 -17.12
CA ARG A 128 -1.05 19.86 -17.02
C ARG A 128 -2.09 20.80 -17.61
N PHE A 129 -2.99 20.22 -18.40
CA PHE A 129 -4.17 20.91 -18.91
C PHE A 129 -5.42 20.12 -18.56
N PHE A 130 -6.47 20.83 -18.16
CA PHE A 130 -7.80 20.27 -17.93
C PHE A 130 -8.71 20.59 -19.13
N ASN A 131 -9.27 19.56 -19.75
CA ASN A 131 -10.26 19.74 -20.81
C ASN A 131 -11.64 20.01 -20.19
N VAL A 132 -12.12 21.26 -20.32
CA VAL A 132 -13.39 21.69 -19.70
C VAL A 132 -14.63 21.06 -20.33
N ASP A 133 -14.52 20.55 -21.55
CA ASP A 133 -15.63 19.91 -22.27
C ASP A 133 -15.78 18.43 -21.89
N THR A 134 -14.67 17.74 -21.63
CA THR A 134 -14.66 16.27 -21.44
C THR A 134 -14.26 15.81 -20.04
N GLY A 135 -13.71 16.71 -19.21
CA GLY A 135 -13.24 16.40 -17.86
C GLY A 135 -11.96 15.56 -17.81
N VAL A 136 -11.22 15.45 -18.91
CA VAL A 136 -9.96 14.69 -19.00
C VAL A 136 -8.75 15.62 -18.95
N HIS A 137 -7.57 15.06 -18.65
CA HIS A 137 -6.33 15.84 -18.56
C HIS A 137 -5.35 15.50 -19.70
N LEU A 138 -4.53 16.47 -20.06
CA LEU A 138 -3.35 16.30 -20.92
C LEU A 138 -2.09 16.65 -20.13
N TYR A 139 -1.06 15.82 -20.26
CA TYR A 139 0.25 16.01 -19.67
C TYR A 139 1.33 16.08 -20.75
N THR A 140 2.13 17.14 -20.75
CA THR A 140 3.22 17.30 -21.73
C THR A 140 4.48 17.90 -21.12
N ILE A 141 5.63 17.35 -21.46
CA ILE A 141 6.94 17.96 -21.13
C ILE A 141 7.38 18.98 -22.19
N SER A 142 6.70 19.00 -23.35
CA SER A 142 7.10 19.75 -24.52
C SER A 142 6.59 21.19 -24.42
N GLU A 143 7.52 22.14 -24.55
CA GLU A 143 7.21 23.56 -24.61
C GLU A 143 6.44 23.90 -25.88
N ASP A 144 6.82 23.27 -27.01
CA ASP A 144 6.17 23.47 -28.31
C ASP A 144 4.74 22.92 -28.31
N GLU A 145 4.52 21.74 -27.71
CA GLU A 145 3.19 21.16 -27.54
C GLU A 145 2.33 22.02 -26.60
N ARG A 146 2.87 22.44 -25.44
CA ARG A 146 2.17 23.34 -24.51
C ARG A 146 1.72 24.61 -25.22
N ALA A 147 2.61 25.26 -25.99
CA ALA A 147 2.31 26.50 -26.69
C ALA A 147 1.22 26.31 -27.76
N LEU A 148 1.25 25.20 -28.52
CA LEU A 148 0.21 24.91 -29.51
C LEU A 148 -1.14 24.65 -28.86
N VAL A 149 -1.19 23.82 -27.81
CA VAL A 149 -2.44 23.50 -27.09
C VAL A 149 -3.06 24.77 -26.55
N GLN A 150 -2.28 25.59 -25.85
CA GLN A 150 -2.77 26.84 -25.26
C GLN A 150 -3.24 27.86 -26.32
N ALA A 151 -2.61 27.91 -27.49
CA ALA A 151 -2.96 28.87 -28.54
C ALA A 151 -4.12 28.42 -29.46
N ARG A 152 -4.32 27.10 -29.62
CA ARG A 152 -5.19 26.55 -30.68
C ARG A 152 -6.28 25.60 -30.20
N LEU A 153 -6.25 25.19 -28.93
CA LEU A 153 -7.23 24.27 -28.34
C LEU A 153 -7.87 24.93 -27.09
N PRO A 154 -8.83 25.85 -27.26
CA PRO A 154 -9.40 26.64 -26.17
C PRO A 154 -10.14 25.83 -25.10
N GLN A 155 -10.51 24.58 -25.40
CA GLN A 155 -11.12 23.66 -24.44
C GLN A 155 -10.13 23.11 -23.41
N PHE A 156 -8.81 23.23 -23.63
CA PHE A 156 -7.79 22.81 -22.69
C PHE A 156 -7.33 24.00 -21.84
N ALA A 157 -7.88 24.11 -20.63
CA ALA A 157 -7.46 25.09 -19.64
C ALA A 157 -6.08 24.71 -19.06
N PHE A 158 -5.13 25.64 -19.08
CA PHE A 158 -3.80 25.43 -18.52
C PHE A 158 -3.83 25.49 -17.00
N GLU A 159 -3.37 24.43 -16.33
CA GLU A 159 -3.36 24.32 -14.86
C GLU A 159 -1.97 24.55 -14.24
N GLY A 160 -0.92 24.64 -15.07
CA GLY A 160 0.45 24.87 -14.61
C GLY A 160 1.35 23.63 -14.71
N VAL A 161 2.37 23.58 -13.85
CA VAL A 161 3.33 22.48 -13.77
C VAL A 161 2.81 21.42 -12.81
N ALA A 162 2.62 20.19 -13.28
CA ALA A 162 2.24 19.06 -12.44
C ALA A 162 3.42 18.48 -11.65
N TYR A 163 4.57 18.32 -12.31
CA TYR A 163 5.81 17.79 -11.73
C TYR A 163 6.97 18.02 -12.70
N PHE A 164 8.19 17.62 -12.32
CA PHE A 164 9.39 17.70 -13.15
C PHE A 164 9.88 16.30 -13.53
N ALA A 165 10.18 16.11 -14.82
CA ALA A 165 10.62 14.86 -15.42
C ALA A 165 11.73 15.12 -16.45
N SER A 166 12.13 14.14 -17.25
CA SER A 166 13.26 14.27 -18.19
C SER A 166 12.84 14.15 -19.66
N LYS A 167 13.43 14.97 -20.53
CA LYS A 167 13.29 14.83 -22.00
C LYS A 167 14.21 13.75 -22.58
N THR A 168 15.24 13.34 -21.83
CA THR A 168 16.27 12.38 -22.27
C THR A 168 16.33 11.14 -21.37
N SER A 169 16.84 10.04 -21.90
CA SER A 169 17.05 8.81 -21.14
C SER A 169 18.20 8.95 -20.14
N GLY A 170 18.18 8.17 -19.06
CA GLY A 170 19.25 8.10 -18.07
C GLY A 170 19.23 6.73 -17.37
N SER A 171 20.30 6.40 -16.64
CA SER A 171 20.40 5.14 -15.89
C SER A 171 19.41 5.03 -14.73
N ASP A 172 18.88 6.15 -14.27
CA ASP A 172 17.89 6.31 -13.20
C ASP A 172 16.45 6.52 -13.70
N ARG A 173 16.24 6.46 -15.03
CA ARG A 173 15.00 6.87 -15.68
C ARG A 173 14.42 5.75 -16.53
N VAL A 174 13.11 5.72 -16.65
CA VAL A 174 12.36 4.82 -17.54
C VAL A 174 11.48 5.62 -18.49
N PRO A 175 11.20 5.10 -19.69
CA PRO A 175 10.28 5.76 -20.62
C PRO A 175 8.85 5.78 -20.06
N LEU A 176 8.17 6.92 -20.19
CA LEU A 176 6.72 7.03 -20.07
C LEU A 176 6.11 7.01 -21.48
N TYR A 177 5.44 5.91 -21.80
CA TYR A 177 4.74 5.69 -23.05
C TYR A 177 3.44 6.50 -23.09
N ARG A 178 3.15 7.10 -24.25
CA ARG A 178 1.96 7.92 -24.47
C ARG A 178 1.09 7.31 -25.56
N PHE A 179 -0.21 7.27 -25.32
CA PHE A 179 -1.22 6.77 -26.24
C PHE A 179 -2.33 7.79 -26.38
N PHE A 180 -2.90 7.90 -27.57
CA PHE A 180 -4.03 8.77 -27.84
C PHE A 180 -5.26 7.96 -28.22
N LEU A 181 -6.35 8.13 -27.50
CA LEU A 181 -7.63 7.53 -27.83
C LEU A 181 -8.44 8.51 -28.68
N GLY A 182 -8.29 8.39 -30.00
CA GLY A 182 -8.76 9.40 -30.95
C GLY A 182 -10.28 9.66 -30.95
N ASP A 183 -11.09 8.67 -30.60
CA ASP A 183 -12.56 8.81 -30.59
C ASP A 183 -13.09 9.49 -29.33
N LYS A 184 -12.33 9.43 -28.23
CA LYS A 184 -12.69 10.05 -26.95
C LYS A 184 -11.86 11.31 -26.62
N GLY A 185 -10.79 11.58 -27.36
CA GLY A 185 -10.02 12.81 -27.27
C GLY A 185 -9.15 12.93 -26.00
N TYR A 186 -8.69 11.81 -25.43
CA TYR A 186 -7.79 11.82 -24.27
C TYR A 186 -6.53 10.98 -24.49
N HIS A 187 -5.54 11.24 -23.64
CA HIS A 187 -4.28 10.50 -23.62
C HIS A 187 -4.23 9.52 -22.45
N PHE A 188 -3.51 8.43 -22.66
CA PHE A 188 -3.13 7.48 -21.61
C PHE A 188 -1.61 7.43 -21.50
N TYR A 189 -1.12 7.27 -20.26
CA TYR A 189 0.31 7.28 -19.94
C TYR A 189 0.68 6.07 -19.08
N SER A 190 1.77 5.40 -19.45
CA SER A 190 2.28 4.26 -18.68
C SER A 190 3.79 4.13 -18.82
N ASN A 191 4.50 3.81 -17.74
CA ASN A 191 5.90 3.44 -17.79
C ASN A 191 6.09 1.90 -17.90
N SER A 192 5.01 1.12 -17.93
CA SER A 192 5.05 -0.32 -18.07
C SER A 192 5.16 -0.72 -19.54
N ALA A 193 6.28 -1.36 -19.90
CA ALA A 193 6.46 -1.92 -21.24
C ALA A 193 5.41 -3.01 -21.54
N THR A 194 5.02 -3.78 -20.53
CA THR A 194 3.95 -4.79 -20.66
C THR A 194 2.59 -4.15 -20.93
N GLU A 195 2.20 -3.12 -20.17
CA GLU A 195 0.93 -2.42 -20.40
C GLU A 195 0.93 -1.76 -21.79
N ARG A 196 2.06 -1.20 -22.22
CA ARG A 196 2.24 -0.72 -23.60
C ARG A 196 1.98 -1.81 -24.62
N ASP A 197 2.65 -2.96 -24.48
CA ASP A 197 2.54 -4.05 -25.44
C ASP A 197 1.12 -4.63 -25.46
N THR A 198 0.46 -4.74 -24.31
CA THR A 198 -0.95 -5.14 -24.22
C THR A 198 -1.84 -4.15 -24.97
N ILE A 199 -1.72 -2.84 -24.74
CA ILE A 199 -2.56 -1.83 -25.42
C ILE A 199 -2.33 -1.89 -26.93
N VAL A 200 -1.07 -1.90 -27.38
CA VAL A 200 -0.72 -1.96 -28.81
C VAL A 200 -1.31 -3.21 -29.47
N ASN A 201 -1.28 -4.36 -28.80
CA ASN A 201 -1.69 -5.64 -29.38
C ASN A 201 -3.19 -5.92 -29.26
N THR A 202 -3.88 -5.35 -28.25
CA THR A 202 -5.26 -5.74 -27.91
C THR A 202 -6.28 -4.61 -28.06
N LEU A 203 -5.86 -3.36 -28.09
CA LEU A 203 -6.75 -2.19 -28.10
C LEU A 203 -6.48 -1.28 -29.32
N PRO A 204 -6.93 -1.67 -30.54
CA PRO A 204 -6.64 -0.94 -31.78
C PRO A 204 -7.20 0.49 -31.83
N GLN A 205 -8.10 0.84 -30.91
CA GLN A 205 -8.62 2.20 -30.76
C GLN A 205 -7.57 3.19 -30.23
N TYR A 206 -6.53 2.72 -29.54
CA TYR A 206 -5.43 3.56 -29.07
C TYR A 206 -4.38 3.72 -30.17
N THR A 207 -4.00 4.96 -30.44
CA THR A 207 -2.82 5.28 -31.26
C THR A 207 -1.61 5.39 -30.34
N PHE A 208 -0.61 4.52 -30.52
CA PHE A 208 0.66 4.64 -29.79
C PHE A 208 1.48 5.81 -30.35
N GLU A 209 1.78 6.79 -29.51
CA GLU A 209 2.50 8.01 -29.91
C GLU A 209 4.02 7.94 -29.64
N GLY A 210 4.47 6.89 -28.96
CA GLY A 210 5.87 6.68 -28.59
C GLY A 210 6.14 7.04 -27.13
N ILE A 211 7.39 7.42 -26.86
CA ILE A 211 7.82 7.92 -25.55
C ILE A 211 7.37 9.38 -25.46
N GLY A 212 6.52 9.69 -24.47
CA GLY A 212 6.13 11.07 -24.17
C GLY A 212 7.27 11.84 -23.50
N TYR A 213 7.92 11.21 -22.52
CA TYR A 213 9.11 11.68 -21.81
C TYR A 213 9.65 10.57 -20.91
N PHE A 214 10.73 10.82 -20.19
CA PHE A 214 11.34 9.89 -19.25
C PHE A 214 10.99 10.30 -17.84
N VAL A 215 10.40 9.38 -17.10
CA VAL A 215 10.12 9.52 -15.67
C VAL A 215 11.15 8.74 -14.90
N PHE A 216 11.22 8.95 -13.59
CA PHE A 216 11.94 7.99 -12.78
C PHE A 216 11.13 6.71 -12.82
N ALA A 217 11.80 5.56 -12.93
CA ALA A 217 11.11 4.33 -12.53
C ALA A 217 10.49 4.67 -11.19
N SER A 218 9.25 4.28 -10.93
CA SER A 218 8.95 4.17 -9.53
C SER A 218 10.11 3.31 -9.00
N SER A 219 10.87 3.84 -8.05
CA SER A 219 11.09 3.03 -6.86
C SER A 219 9.68 2.72 -6.34
N ALA A 220 8.95 1.88 -7.07
CA ALA A 220 8.06 0.92 -6.52
C ALA A 220 9.11 -0.20 -6.37
N VAL A 221 9.82 -0.50 -5.31
CA VAL A 221 9.59 -0.32 -3.89
C VAL A 221 8.34 0.43 -3.65
N VAL A 222 7.21 -0.28 -3.71
CA VAL A 222 6.05 0.16 -2.95
C VAL A 222 6.68 0.52 -1.62
N PRO A 223 6.87 1.82 -1.29
CA PRO A 223 7.48 2.16 -0.03
C PRO A 223 6.59 1.45 0.94
N ALA A 224 7.21 0.78 1.90
CA ALA A 224 6.45 0.41 3.05
C ALA A 224 5.62 1.64 3.45
N ALA A 225 4.31 1.51 3.36
CA ALA A 225 3.40 2.45 3.97
C ALA A 225 3.84 2.63 5.42
N VAL A 226 3.52 3.80 5.97
CA VAL A 226 3.96 4.27 7.29
C VAL A 226 3.67 3.25 8.41
N THR A 227 2.79 2.27 8.19
CA THR A 227 2.55 1.17 9.12
C THR A 227 2.56 -0.21 8.46
N SER A 228 2.98 -1.23 9.22
CA SER A 228 2.86 -2.64 8.80
C SER A 228 1.42 -3.05 8.51
N TYR A 229 0.45 -2.46 9.22
CA TYR A 229 -0.97 -2.69 8.97
C TYR A 229 -1.32 -2.27 7.54
N LYS A 230 -0.91 -1.06 7.11
CA LYS A 230 -1.14 -0.60 5.75
C LYS A 230 -0.42 -1.48 4.72
N ASN A 231 0.79 -1.97 5.05
CA ASN A 231 1.59 -2.88 4.22
C ASN A 231 1.05 -4.30 4.07
N PHE A 232 -0.03 -4.64 4.76
CA PHE A 232 -0.67 -5.95 4.62
C PHE A 232 -2.16 -5.84 4.33
N LYS A 233 -2.87 -5.01 5.10
CA LYS A 233 -4.33 -4.88 5.06
C LYS A 233 -4.80 -3.82 4.08
N ALA A 234 -3.98 -2.81 3.74
CA ALA A 234 -4.38 -1.69 2.89
C ALA A 234 -3.59 -1.56 1.57
N ILE A 235 -2.84 -2.60 1.19
CA ILE A 235 -2.07 -2.66 -0.08
C ILE A 235 -2.92 -3.08 -1.29
N GLY A 236 -4.25 -3.17 -1.14
CA GLY A 236 -5.15 -3.56 -2.23
C GLY A 236 -5.15 -5.06 -2.53
N LEU A 237 -4.84 -5.91 -1.54
CA LEU A 237 -5.01 -7.36 -1.68
C LEU A 237 -6.47 -7.71 -1.98
N VAL A 238 -6.63 -8.67 -2.88
CA VAL A 238 -7.89 -9.38 -3.10
C VAL A 238 -7.62 -10.87 -2.89
N PRO A 239 -8.66 -11.69 -2.59
CA PRO A 239 -8.50 -13.13 -2.49
C PRO A 239 -7.86 -13.69 -3.75
N GLN A 240 -6.80 -14.47 -3.58
CA GLN A 240 -6.02 -15.02 -4.69
C GLN A 240 -5.71 -16.49 -4.45
N VAL A 241 -5.38 -17.21 -5.53
CA VAL A 241 -4.86 -18.56 -5.44
C VAL A 241 -3.44 -18.47 -4.91
N LEU A 242 -3.21 -18.99 -3.72
CA LEU A 242 -1.86 -19.10 -3.17
C LEU A 242 -1.16 -20.32 -3.77
N PRO A 243 0.16 -20.27 -4.01
CA PRO A 243 0.89 -21.42 -4.54
C PRO A 243 0.91 -22.62 -3.59
N PHE A 244 0.48 -22.45 -2.33
CA PHE A 244 0.41 -23.48 -1.30
C PHE A 244 -0.77 -23.22 -0.36
N GLY A 245 -1.41 -24.29 0.13
CA GLY A 245 -2.57 -24.24 1.02
C GLY A 245 -2.24 -24.31 2.52
N ASP A 246 -1.06 -23.84 2.95
CA ASP A 246 -0.58 -24.01 4.33
C ASP A 246 -0.79 -22.78 5.23
N ASN A 247 -0.81 -23.01 6.54
CA ASN A 247 -1.03 -22.02 7.60
C ASN A 247 0.27 -21.25 7.92
N THR A 248 1.01 -20.86 6.88
CA THR A 248 2.31 -20.19 7.01
C THR A 248 2.15 -18.69 7.25
N ILE A 249 3.16 -18.09 7.88
CA ILE A 249 3.24 -16.64 8.03
C ILE A 249 3.56 -16.04 6.67
N ARG A 250 2.83 -14.99 6.28
CA ARG A 250 2.92 -14.38 4.95
C ARG A 250 3.16 -12.88 5.04
N ALA A 251 3.85 -12.35 4.05
CA ALA A 251 4.06 -10.93 3.84
C ALA A 251 4.05 -10.62 2.34
N TYR A 252 3.69 -9.40 2.00
CA TYR A 252 3.58 -8.94 0.62
C TYR A 252 4.35 -7.63 0.45
N GLY A 253 5.04 -7.49 -0.67
CA GLY A 253 5.88 -6.32 -0.96
C GLY A 253 6.57 -6.51 -2.30
N ASN A 254 7.16 -5.45 -2.87
CA ASN A 254 7.97 -5.60 -4.08
C ASN A 254 9.39 -6.05 -3.72
N PHE A 255 9.52 -7.31 -3.30
CA PHE A 255 10.78 -7.83 -2.80
C PHE A 255 11.83 -8.03 -3.89
N SER A 256 11.40 -8.45 -5.09
CA SER A 256 12.28 -8.68 -6.25
C SER A 256 12.66 -7.40 -6.99
N GLY A 257 11.95 -6.29 -6.75
CA GLY A 257 12.16 -5.03 -7.46
C GLY A 257 11.54 -4.99 -8.86
N ASN A 258 10.69 -5.94 -9.22
CA ASN A 258 10.04 -6.02 -10.54
C ASN A 258 8.83 -5.09 -10.71
N GLY A 259 8.41 -4.41 -9.63
CA GLY A 259 7.27 -3.48 -9.63
C GLY A 259 5.93 -4.16 -9.36
N HIS A 260 5.92 -5.46 -9.06
CA HIS A 260 4.75 -6.22 -8.68
C HIS A 260 4.72 -6.49 -7.17
N LEU A 261 3.54 -6.85 -6.66
CA LEU A 261 3.38 -7.28 -5.29
C LEU A 261 3.78 -8.75 -5.16
N ASP A 262 5.04 -8.96 -4.79
CA ASP A 262 5.63 -10.26 -4.51
C ASP A 262 5.14 -10.81 -3.17
N PHE A 263 5.59 -12.03 -2.88
CA PHE A 263 5.14 -12.80 -1.73
C PHE A 263 6.33 -13.36 -0.97
N PHE A 264 6.30 -13.20 0.35
CA PHE A 264 7.20 -13.83 1.29
C PHE A 264 6.42 -14.78 2.17
N ARG A 265 7.03 -15.92 2.53
CA ARG A 265 6.51 -16.75 3.61
C ARG A 265 7.60 -17.28 4.55
N ALA A 266 7.19 -17.50 5.79
CA ALA A 266 7.97 -18.25 6.78
C ALA A 266 7.28 -19.58 7.09
N VAL A 267 7.96 -20.67 6.77
CA VAL A 267 7.47 -22.04 6.88
C VAL A 267 8.01 -22.68 8.16
N GLY A 268 7.12 -23.01 9.10
CA GLY A 268 7.47 -23.83 10.25
C GLY A 268 7.91 -25.23 9.80
N THR A 269 9.08 -25.67 10.23
CA THR A 269 9.69 -26.97 9.87
C THR A 269 9.70 -27.95 11.05
N TYR A 270 9.52 -27.43 12.25
CA TYR A 270 9.49 -28.19 13.49
C TYR A 270 8.05 -28.47 13.94
N ASP A 271 7.81 -29.70 14.40
CA ASP A 271 6.57 -30.08 15.07
C ASP A 271 6.70 -29.78 16.56
N VAL A 272 5.90 -28.83 17.05
CA VAL A 272 5.84 -28.41 18.47
C VAL A 272 5.70 -29.56 19.46
N ARG A 273 5.18 -30.72 19.03
CA ARG A 273 4.96 -31.90 19.89
C ARG A 273 6.22 -32.72 20.12
N LEU A 274 7.29 -32.49 19.34
CA LEU A 274 8.56 -33.19 19.48
C LEU A 274 9.43 -32.55 20.58
N PRO A 275 10.52 -33.19 21.01
CA PRO A 275 11.47 -32.59 21.95
C PRO A 275 12.34 -31.50 21.30
N GLU A 276 12.82 -30.55 22.10
CA GLU A 276 13.73 -29.46 21.68
C GLU A 276 14.99 -29.95 20.94
N SER A 277 15.51 -31.14 21.27
CA SER A 277 16.66 -31.71 20.57
C SER A 277 16.41 -32.03 19.09
N GLN A 278 15.16 -32.03 18.65
CA GLN A 278 14.75 -32.21 17.25
C GLN A 278 14.29 -30.91 16.58
N ALA A 279 14.46 -29.77 17.25
CA ALA A 279 14.09 -28.48 16.72
C ALA A 279 14.90 -28.14 15.47
N THR A 280 14.20 -27.65 14.46
CA THR A 280 14.81 -27.15 13.23
C THR A 280 14.33 -25.73 13.00
N PRO A 281 15.20 -24.83 12.50
CA PRO A 281 14.79 -23.48 12.16
C PRO A 281 13.75 -23.52 11.04
N SER A 282 12.79 -22.61 11.08
CA SER A 282 11.86 -22.36 9.99
C SER A 282 12.61 -22.02 8.69
N ARG A 283 11.89 -22.07 7.57
CA ARG A 283 12.42 -21.71 6.26
C ARG A 283 11.72 -20.47 5.71
N PHE A 284 12.50 -19.48 5.32
CA PHE A 284 12.05 -18.22 4.73
C PHE A 284 12.18 -18.29 3.20
N GLU A 285 11.10 -17.95 2.50
CA GLU A 285 11.03 -18.09 1.05
C GLU A 285 10.41 -16.87 0.40
N PHE A 286 10.97 -16.47 -0.74
CA PHE A 286 10.43 -15.43 -1.59
C PHE A 286 9.84 -16.01 -2.87
N PHE A 287 8.78 -15.37 -3.36
CA PHE A 287 8.09 -15.68 -4.60
C PHE A 287 7.86 -14.38 -5.37
N ALA A 288 8.47 -14.26 -6.55
CA ALA A 288 8.26 -13.13 -7.42
C ALA A 288 6.99 -13.32 -8.25
N ARG A 289 6.15 -12.28 -8.27
CA ARG A 289 4.96 -12.24 -9.11
C ARG A 289 5.35 -11.98 -10.56
N GLN A 290 4.87 -12.83 -11.44
CA GLN A 290 5.07 -12.71 -12.87
C GLN A 290 3.95 -11.86 -13.50
N PRO A 291 4.16 -11.32 -14.73
CA PRO A 291 3.15 -10.52 -15.43
C PRO A 291 1.82 -11.24 -15.68
N ASP A 292 1.83 -12.58 -15.75
CA ASP A 292 0.62 -13.40 -15.89
C ASP A 292 -0.12 -13.64 -14.55
N GLY A 293 0.37 -13.03 -13.46
CA GLY A 293 -0.16 -13.15 -12.11
C GLY A 293 0.37 -14.33 -11.31
N SER A 294 1.09 -15.27 -11.94
CA SER A 294 1.66 -16.44 -11.25
C SER A 294 2.76 -16.05 -10.25
N LEU A 295 2.90 -16.84 -9.19
CA LEU A 295 3.93 -16.66 -8.17
C LEU A 295 5.01 -17.73 -8.34
N VAL A 296 6.25 -17.31 -8.61
CA VAL A 296 7.38 -18.21 -8.86
C VAL A 296 8.41 -18.05 -7.75
N GLN A 297 8.82 -19.15 -7.12
CA GLN A 297 9.82 -19.12 -6.05
C GLN A 297 11.16 -18.58 -6.56
N THR A 298 11.76 -17.64 -5.81
CA THR A 298 13.03 -17.00 -6.14
C THR A 298 14.06 -17.26 -5.03
N SER A 299 14.74 -18.40 -5.09
CA SER A 299 15.79 -18.76 -4.13
C SER A 299 17.03 -17.87 -4.21
N THR A 300 17.19 -17.09 -5.29
CA THR A 300 18.30 -16.16 -5.48
C THR A 300 18.21 -14.91 -4.61
N LEU A 301 17.02 -14.55 -4.11
CA LEU A 301 16.85 -13.38 -3.25
C LEU A 301 17.38 -13.61 -1.84
N LEU A 302 17.44 -14.85 -1.36
CA LEU A 302 17.89 -15.16 -0.01
C LEU A 302 18.74 -16.44 -0.01
N ALA A 303 20.06 -16.29 0.08
CA ALA A 303 20.99 -17.42 0.05
C ALA A 303 20.89 -18.31 1.29
N GLN A 304 20.62 -17.73 2.47
CA GLN A 304 20.40 -18.45 3.72
C GLN A 304 18.95 -18.30 4.15
N ALA A 305 18.16 -19.34 3.89
CA ALA A 305 16.72 -19.34 4.13
C ALA A 305 16.33 -19.77 5.55
N ASN A 306 17.27 -20.01 6.47
CA ASN A 306 16.92 -20.45 7.82
C ASN A 306 16.44 -19.26 8.67
N GLY A 307 15.27 -19.42 9.28
CA GLY A 307 14.64 -18.46 10.17
C GLY A 307 14.74 -18.83 11.64
N CYS A 308 13.79 -18.33 12.43
CA CYS A 308 13.59 -18.71 13.82
C CYS A 308 12.82 -20.03 13.96
N LEU A 309 12.70 -20.62 15.15
CA LEU A 309 12.00 -21.89 15.36
C LEU A 309 10.51 -21.80 15.04
N HIS A 310 9.84 -20.77 15.56
CA HIS A 310 8.40 -20.55 15.33
C HIS A 310 8.09 -19.10 14.97
N PRO A 311 7.95 -18.79 13.67
CA PRO A 311 7.48 -17.50 13.21
C PRO A 311 5.97 -17.34 13.47
N ARG A 312 5.56 -16.15 13.89
CA ARG A 312 4.17 -15.81 14.24
C ARG A 312 3.55 -14.69 13.40
N LYS A 313 4.39 -13.77 12.91
CA LYS A 313 3.96 -12.65 12.07
C LYS A 313 5.14 -12.12 11.27
N ALA A 314 4.88 -11.59 10.08
CA ALA A 314 5.86 -10.91 9.26
C ALA A 314 5.36 -9.48 9.01
N LEU A 315 6.17 -8.50 9.41
CA LEU A 315 5.87 -7.07 9.30
C LEU A 315 6.75 -6.50 8.20
N VAL A 316 6.12 -5.94 7.17
CA VAL A 316 6.85 -5.29 6.08
C VAL A 316 7.00 -3.81 6.41
N ALA A 317 8.24 -3.33 6.39
CA ALA A 317 8.59 -1.92 6.48
C ALA A 317 9.88 -1.62 5.70
N ASP A 318 10.27 -0.36 5.52
CA ASP A 318 11.65 0.01 5.12
C ASP A 318 12.41 0.32 6.42
N PHE A 319 13.06 -0.70 7.00
CA PHE A 319 13.67 -0.58 8.31
C PHE A 319 15.09 0.00 8.24
N ASN A 320 15.74 -0.03 7.08
CA ASN A 320 17.11 0.46 6.88
C ASN A 320 17.21 1.74 6.02
N ARG A 321 16.08 2.35 5.67
CA ARG A 321 15.96 3.55 4.84
C ARG A 321 16.61 3.43 3.47
N ASP A 322 16.72 2.21 2.94
CA ASP A 322 17.22 2.00 1.58
C ASP A 322 16.12 2.11 0.52
N ASN A 323 14.91 2.45 0.96
CA ASN A 323 13.72 2.55 0.16
C ASN A 323 13.50 1.25 -0.60
N ARG A 324 13.66 0.08 0.06
CA ARG A 324 13.22 -1.29 -0.32
C ARG A 324 12.45 -1.92 0.85
N PRO A 325 11.53 -2.88 0.58
CA PRO A 325 10.76 -3.49 1.65
C PRO A 325 11.58 -4.56 2.38
N ASP A 326 11.82 -4.33 3.66
CA ASP A 326 12.36 -5.28 4.64
C ASP A 326 11.23 -6.07 5.34
N ILE A 327 11.61 -7.11 6.09
CA ILE A 327 10.66 -7.94 6.84
C ILE A 327 11.15 -8.19 8.25
N PHE A 328 10.40 -7.73 9.25
CA PHE A 328 10.56 -8.13 10.65
C PHE A 328 9.69 -9.36 10.92
N VAL A 329 10.32 -10.47 11.32
CA VAL A 329 9.62 -11.72 11.64
C VAL A 329 9.56 -11.87 13.16
N VAL A 330 8.34 -11.89 13.67
CA VAL A 330 8.02 -12.12 15.09
C VAL A 330 8.19 -13.61 15.39
N CYS A 331 8.97 -13.93 16.42
CA CYS A 331 9.40 -15.29 16.74
C CYS A 331 9.19 -15.61 18.22
N HIS A 332 8.56 -16.74 18.56
CA HIS A 332 8.37 -17.10 19.98
C HIS A 332 9.29 -18.21 20.50
N GLY A 333 10.06 -18.89 19.64
CA GLY A 333 10.89 -20.02 20.08
C GLY A 333 10.09 -21.28 20.42
N TYR A 334 10.40 -21.94 21.52
CA TYR A 334 9.76 -23.19 21.91
C TYR A 334 8.36 -23.00 22.48
N ASP A 335 7.38 -23.68 21.89
CA ASP A 335 6.00 -23.74 22.41
C ASP A 335 5.87 -24.83 23.48
N THR A 336 6.71 -24.76 24.51
CA THR A 336 6.63 -25.64 25.67
C THR A 336 7.19 -24.95 26.90
N HIS A 337 6.58 -25.19 28.06
CA HIS A 337 7.03 -24.65 29.33
C HIS A 337 8.52 -25.03 29.57
N PRO A 338 9.40 -24.08 29.93
CA PRO A 338 9.10 -22.76 30.51
C PRO A 338 8.95 -21.60 29.51
N PHE A 339 8.71 -21.90 28.22
CA PHE A 339 8.56 -20.90 27.14
C PHE A 339 9.76 -19.95 27.07
N PRO A 340 10.98 -20.48 26.84
CA PRO A 340 12.22 -19.71 26.93
C PRO A 340 12.34 -18.55 25.93
N GLY A 341 11.44 -18.47 24.95
CA GLY A 341 11.43 -17.43 23.94
C GLY A 341 12.48 -17.63 22.86
N GLU A 342 12.51 -16.70 21.91
CA GLU A 342 13.57 -16.56 20.90
C GLU A 342 13.71 -15.09 20.52
N ARG A 343 14.80 -14.76 19.82
CA ARG A 343 14.97 -13.45 19.19
C ARG A 343 14.15 -13.35 17.91
N ASN A 344 13.51 -12.21 17.72
CA ASN A 344 12.90 -11.85 16.45
C ASN A 344 13.97 -11.75 15.35
N LYS A 345 13.57 -12.00 14.10
CA LYS A 345 14.48 -11.92 12.94
C LYS A 345 14.16 -10.70 12.09
N LEU A 346 15.18 -10.14 11.47
CA LEU A 346 15.06 -9.12 10.45
C LEU A 346 15.63 -9.66 9.14
N VAL A 347 14.81 -9.62 8.10
CA VAL A 347 15.18 -9.93 6.72
C VAL A 347 15.37 -8.60 6.00
N VAL A 348 16.63 -8.23 5.75
CA VAL A 348 17.03 -6.89 5.31
C VAL A 348 17.45 -6.89 3.86
N SER A 349 16.87 -6.01 3.05
CA SER A 349 17.26 -5.71 1.68
C SER A 349 18.72 -5.28 1.59
N GLN A 350 19.34 -5.58 0.45
CA GLN A 350 20.72 -5.22 0.17
C GLN A 350 20.77 -4.43 -1.14
N ALA A 351 21.80 -3.58 -1.28
CA ALA A 351 21.98 -2.76 -2.48
C ALA A 351 22.06 -3.58 -3.79
N ASN A 352 22.47 -4.85 -3.72
CA ASN A 352 22.52 -5.76 -4.87
C ASN A 352 21.18 -6.45 -5.20
N GLY A 353 20.09 -6.09 -4.50
CA GLY A 353 18.75 -6.67 -4.69
C GLY A 353 18.51 -8.01 -3.98
N THR A 354 19.46 -8.50 -3.18
CA THR A 354 19.30 -9.69 -2.33
C THR A 354 18.88 -9.31 -0.91
N TYR A 355 18.64 -10.31 -0.06
CA TYR A 355 18.31 -10.15 1.35
C TYR A 355 19.30 -10.90 2.23
N THR A 356 19.45 -10.42 3.46
CA THR A 356 20.16 -11.12 4.54
C THR A 356 19.25 -11.29 5.75
N VAL A 357 19.49 -12.32 6.57
CA VAL A 357 18.75 -12.54 7.81
C VAL A 357 19.67 -12.29 8.99
N ARG A 358 19.20 -11.54 9.99
CA ARG A 358 19.89 -11.34 11.27
C ARG A 358 18.88 -11.30 12.43
N ASP A 359 19.38 -11.37 13.65
CA ASP A 359 18.55 -11.04 14.82
C ASP A 359 18.16 -9.55 14.76
N ALA A 360 16.90 -9.23 15.03
CA ALA A 360 16.42 -7.86 15.00
C ALA A 360 16.89 -7.07 16.24
N SER A 361 16.91 -7.71 17.40
CA SER A 361 17.46 -7.17 18.65
C SER A 361 18.04 -8.28 19.53
N ASN A 362 18.61 -7.90 20.68
CA ASN A 362 19.08 -8.86 21.68
C ASN A 362 17.95 -9.43 22.56
N ASP A 363 16.72 -8.92 22.41
CA ASP A 363 15.58 -9.34 23.21
C ASP A 363 15.16 -10.77 22.86
N VAL A 364 15.02 -11.59 23.91
CA VAL A 364 14.49 -12.93 23.84
C VAL A 364 13.12 -12.92 24.51
N GLY A 365 12.11 -13.48 23.85
CA GLY A 365 10.76 -13.47 24.39
C GLY A 365 9.83 -14.45 23.66
N PHE A 366 8.69 -14.72 24.27
CA PHE A 366 7.65 -15.57 23.69
C PHE A 366 6.75 -14.72 22.79
N PHE A 367 7.31 -14.18 21.71
CA PHE A 367 6.67 -13.12 20.93
C PHE A 367 5.56 -13.63 20.01
N HIS A 368 4.32 -13.18 20.23
CA HIS A 368 3.13 -13.77 19.57
C HIS A 368 2.50 -12.92 18.46
N GLY A 369 2.74 -11.62 18.48
CA GLY A 369 2.23 -10.66 17.51
C GLY A 369 3.12 -9.43 17.48
N GLY A 370 2.98 -8.62 16.44
CA GLY A 370 3.69 -7.36 16.34
C GLY A 370 3.06 -6.40 15.34
N THR A 371 3.50 -5.16 15.39
CA THR A 371 3.11 -4.09 14.47
C THR A 371 4.26 -3.10 14.34
N ALA A 372 4.38 -2.44 13.20
CA ALA A 372 5.46 -1.51 12.90
C ALA A 372 4.91 -0.17 12.42
N ALA A 373 5.49 0.93 12.89
CA ALA A 373 5.21 2.30 12.48
C ALA A 373 6.35 3.22 12.94
N ASP A 374 6.39 4.48 12.52
CA ASP A 374 7.17 5.50 13.22
C ASP A 374 6.43 5.88 14.52
N ILE A 375 6.85 5.31 15.65
CA ILE A 375 6.08 5.35 16.90
C ILE A 375 6.50 6.56 17.73
N ASP A 376 7.77 6.98 17.63
CA ASP A 376 8.33 8.11 18.39
C ASP A 376 8.45 9.42 17.61
N GLY A 377 8.20 9.40 16.30
CA GLY A 377 8.19 10.57 15.45
C GLY A 377 9.57 11.02 15.01
N ASP A 378 10.60 10.17 15.12
CA ASP A 378 11.96 10.45 14.62
C ASP A 378 12.13 10.14 13.13
N GLY A 379 11.11 9.56 12.50
CA GLY A 379 11.09 9.21 11.09
C GLY A 379 11.66 7.82 10.77
N ASP A 380 11.98 7.01 11.77
CA ASP A 380 12.37 5.61 11.65
C ASP A 380 11.21 4.67 11.97
N VAL A 381 11.08 3.57 11.22
CA VAL A 381 10.02 2.60 11.52
C VAL A 381 10.45 1.72 12.68
N ASP A 382 9.75 1.87 13.80
CA ASP A 382 9.85 1.09 15.02
C ASP A 382 8.94 -0.15 14.99
N VAL A 383 9.05 -1.00 16.01
CA VAL A 383 8.21 -2.19 16.17
C VAL A 383 7.68 -2.31 17.60
N ILE A 384 6.40 -2.63 17.77
CA ILE A 384 5.88 -3.18 19.03
C ILE A 384 5.66 -4.67 18.85
N VAL A 385 6.14 -5.48 19.79
CA VAL A 385 5.86 -6.93 19.85
C VAL A 385 5.19 -7.30 21.16
N VAL A 386 4.22 -8.22 21.07
CA VAL A 386 3.59 -8.85 22.24
C VAL A 386 4.53 -9.89 22.82
N ASN A 387 4.81 -9.84 24.12
CA ASN A 387 5.74 -10.70 24.83
C ASN A 387 5.03 -11.44 25.98
N ASN A 388 4.54 -12.64 25.67
CA ASN A 388 3.78 -13.43 26.63
C ASN A 388 4.68 -14.01 27.74
N PHE A 389 4.07 -14.34 28.87
CA PHE A 389 4.73 -14.88 30.08
C PHE A 389 5.75 -13.96 30.79
N GLU A 390 6.01 -12.76 30.28
CA GLU A 390 6.86 -11.74 30.91
C GLU A 390 6.08 -10.57 31.52
N ALA A 391 6.58 -9.95 32.59
CA ALA A 391 5.86 -8.85 33.27
C ALA A 391 5.41 -7.75 32.29
N ASP A 392 6.27 -7.39 31.35
CA ASP A 392 5.96 -6.49 30.26
C ASP A 392 5.37 -7.29 29.09
N ARG A 393 4.03 -7.34 29.01
CA ARG A 393 3.27 -8.15 28.04
C ARG A 393 3.41 -7.71 26.59
N ALA A 394 3.98 -6.54 26.36
CA ALA A 394 4.43 -6.06 25.08
C ALA A 394 5.63 -5.13 25.29
N ILE A 395 6.48 -5.01 24.28
CA ILE A 395 7.66 -4.13 24.30
C ILE A 395 7.73 -3.33 23.01
N THR A 396 8.16 -2.08 23.12
CA THR A 396 8.52 -1.23 21.98
C THR A 396 10.00 -1.38 21.70
N LEU A 397 10.34 -1.59 20.43
CA LEU A 397 11.68 -1.72 19.89
C LEU A 397 11.91 -0.52 18.96
N LEU A 398 12.75 0.41 19.38
CA LEU A 398 13.10 1.62 18.63
C LEU A 398 14.18 1.32 17.61
N ASN A 399 13.99 1.76 16.38
CA ASN A 399 14.92 1.56 15.27
C ASN A 399 15.90 2.74 15.16
N ASP A 400 17.15 2.47 14.77
CA ASP A 400 18.17 3.51 14.51
C ASP A 400 18.22 3.97 13.05
N GLY A 401 17.28 3.50 12.23
CA GLY A 401 17.19 3.74 10.79
C GLY A 401 18.14 2.93 9.93
N ALA A 402 18.95 2.06 10.54
CA ALA A 402 19.74 1.04 9.86
C ALA A 402 19.21 -0.37 10.13
N GLY A 403 18.02 -0.47 10.72
CA GLY A 403 17.36 -1.73 11.09
C GLY A 403 18.00 -2.38 12.31
N PHE A 404 18.60 -1.61 13.22
CA PHE A 404 19.02 -2.11 14.53
C PHE A 404 18.08 -1.61 15.60
N PHE A 405 17.52 -2.55 16.36
CA PHE A 405 16.48 -2.24 17.31
C PHE A 405 16.96 -2.28 18.76
N THR A 406 16.52 -1.30 19.55
CA THR A 406 16.75 -1.24 21.00
C THR A 406 15.42 -1.16 21.74
N ARG A 407 15.26 -1.98 22.79
CA ARG A 407 14.08 -1.90 23.66
C ARG A 407 13.98 -0.52 24.30
N GLU A 408 12.82 0.10 24.15
CA GLU A 408 12.52 1.36 24.81
C GLU A 408 12.40 1.18 26.33
N THR A 409 13.07 2.07 27.08
CA THR A 409 12.88 2.20 28.53
C THR A 409 12.92 3.69 28.96
N PRO A 410 11.95 4.18 29.77
CA PRO A 410 10.72 3.51 30.21
C PRO A 410 9.75 3.25 29.04
N SER A 411 8.87 2.26 29.19
CA SER A 411 7.92 1.89 28.14
C SER A 411 6.85 2.97 27.92
N ARG A 412 6.53 3.24 26.65
CA ARG A 412 5.36 4.05 26.25
C ARG A 412 4.04 3.29 26.18
N LEU A 413 4.03 1.98 26.46
CA LEU A 413 2.82 1.16 26.38
C LEU A 413 1.96 1.30 27.65
N PRO A 414 0.64 1.03 27.58
CA PRO A 414 -0.26 1.24 28.71
C PRO A 414 0.17 0.44 29.94
N SER A 415 0.29 1.09 31.10
CA SER A 415 0.69 0.39 32.34
C SER A 415 -0.30 -0.70 32.76
N SER A 416 -1.56 -0.62 32.30
CA SER A 416 -2.63 -1.58 32.59
C SER A 416 -2.42 -2.96 31.96
N ILE A 417 -1.55 -3.09 30.94
CA ILE A 417 -1.28 -4.41 30.32
C ILE A 417 -0.15 -5.15 31.04
N ARG A 418 0.59 -4.48 31.93
CA ARG A 418 1.70 -5.07 32.68
C ARG A 418 1.16 -6.10 33.67
N ASN A 419 1.78 -7.29 33.70
CA ASN A 419 1.34 -8.46 34.47
C ASN A 419 -0.10 -8.92 34.18
N ALA A 420 -0.73 -8.47 33.09
CA ALA A 420 -2.05 -8.94 32.66
C ALA A 420 -1.99 -10.37 32.12
N GLY A 421 -3.06 -10.85 31.50
CA GLY A 421 -3.04 -12.08 30.72
C GLY A 421 -2.14 -12.06 29.49
N ASN A 422 -2.19 -13.14 28.73
CA ASN A 422 -1.50 -13.26 27.45
C ASN A 422 -2.26 -12.56 26.31
N TYR A 423 -1.51 -11.88 25.45
CA TYR A 423 -2.02 -11.25 24.24
C TYR A 423 -1.53 -12.00 22.99
N TYR A 424 -2.23 -11.89 21.87
CA TYR A 424 -1.89 -12.62 20.65
C TYR A 424 -1.90 -11.77 19.38
N SER A 425 -2.63 -10.66 19.39
CA SER A 425 -2.74 -9.78 18.23
C SER A 425 -2.58 -8.31 18.63
N ILE A 426 -1.90 -7.55 17.78
CA ILE A 426 -1.60 -6.14 17.98
C ILE A 426 -1.47 -5.44 16.64
N GLU A 427 -1.97 -4.21 16.54
CA GLU A 427 -1.79 -3.29 15.41
C GLU A 427 -1.89 -1.84 15.86
N LEU A 428 -1.20 -0.98 15.11
CA LEU A 428 -1.38 0.46 15.14
C LEU A 428 -2.29 0.91 13.97
N ILE A 429 -3.46 1.44 14.31
CA ILE A 429 -4.49 1.87 13.37
C ILE A 429 -5.15 3.13 13.92
N ASP A 430 -5.23 4.19 13.13
CA ASP A 430 -6.06 5.38 13.42
C ASP A 430 -7.54 4.97 13.39
N VAL A 431 -8.12 4.57 14.52
CA VAL A 431 -9.48 3.98 14.57
C VAL A 431 -10.56 5.05 14.69
N ASP A 432 -10.24 6.17 15.35
CA ASP A 432 -11.17 7.29 15.54
C ASP A 432 -11.05 8.41 14.49
N GLU A 433 -10.11 8.26 13.54
CA GLU A 433 -9.90 9.13 12.38
C GLU A 433 -9.39 10.53 12.76
N ASP A 434 -8.64 10.64 13.85
CA ASP A 434 -8.02 11.89 14.31
C ASP A 434 -6.62 12.15 13.69
N GLY A 435 -6.10 11.18 12.94
CA GLY A 435 -4.79 11.24 12.28
C GLY A 435 -3.62 10.71 13.12
N LEU A 436 -3.87 10.25 14.34
CA LEU A 436 -2.91 9.56 15.19
C LEU A 436 -3.17 8.05 15.15
N LEU A 437 -2.13 7.24 15.21
CA LEU A 437 -2.29 5.78 15.22
C LEU A 437 -2.66 5.31 16.62
N ASP A 438 -3.78 4.60 16.77
CA ASP A 438 -4.23 4.00 18.02
C ASP A 438 -3.72 2.57 18.18
N LEU A 439 -3.57 2.13 19.43
CA LEU A 439 -3.13 0.79 19.75
C LEU A 439 -4.34 -0.13 19.95
N LEU A 440 -4.50 -1.09 19.04
CA LEU A 440 -5.41 -2.23 19.22
C LEU A 440 -4.61 -3.40 19.75
N LEU A 441 -5.04 -3.94 20.90
CA LEU A 441 -4.38 -5.05 21.56
C LEU A 441 -5.41 -6.12 21.94
N ALA A 442 -5.23 -7.32 21.41
CA ALA A 442 -6.18 -8.41 21.55
C ALA A 442 -5.52 -9.63 22.19
N GLY A 443 -6.22 -10.24 23.14
CA GLY A 443 -5.64 -11.29 23.95
C GLY A 443 -6.62 -12.38 24.33
N HIS A 444 -6.26 -13.03 25.41
CA HIS A 444 -6.98 -14.14 25.98
C HIS A 444 -7.97 -13.64 27.04
N GLU A 445 -9.20 -13.36 26.62
CA GLU A 445 -10.19 -12.64 27.44
C GLU A 445 -10.53 -13.35 28.76
N PHE A 446 -10.37 -14.68 28.82
CA PHE A 446 -10.60 -15.47 30.04
C PHE A 446 -9.35 -15.67 30.93
N ASP A 447 -8.19 -15.18 30.49
CA ASP A 447 -6.95 -15.14 31.27
C ASP A 447 -6.61 -13.69 31.64
N ALA A 448 -7.62 -12.85 31.90
CA ALA A 448 -7.45 -11.44 32.27
C ALA A 448 -6.64 -10.60 31.26
N ALA A 449 -6.75 -10.91 29.96
CA ALA A 449 -6.27 -10.08 28.86
C ALA A 449 -7.44 -9.62 27.98
N PRO A 450 -8.15 -8.55 28.37
CA PRO A 450 -9.30 -8.05 27.61
C PRO A 450 -8.86 -7.44 26.28
N THR A 451 -9.61 -7.73 25.22
CA THR A 451 -9.42 -7.08 23.92
C THR A 451 -9.77 -5.60 24.01
N SER A 452 -8.81 -4.73 23.70
CA SER A 452 -8.91 -3.30 23.98
C SER A 452 -8.36 -2.42 22.87
N ILE A 453 -8.97 -1.25 22.70
CA ILE A 453 -8.42 -0.10 21.97
C ILE A 453 -7.84 0.88 22.99
N PHE A 454 -6.65 1.41 22.74
CA PHE A 454 -6.08 2.53 23.46
C PHE A 454 -5.92 3.68 22.46
N LEU A 455 -6.76 4.71 22.61
CA LEU A 455 -6.65 5.91 21.79
C LEU A 455 -5.34 6.64 22.09
N ASN A 456 -4.68 7.14 21.05
CA ASN A 456 -3.39 7.80 21.15
C ASN A 456 -3.58 9.23 21.68
N PRO A 457 -3.12 9.55 22.90
CA PRO A 457 -3.26 10.91 23.43
C PRO A 457 -2.24 11.89 22.82
N GLY A 458 -1.34 11.41 21.96
CA GLY A 458 -0.27 12.17 21.31
C GLY A 458 1.08 11.44 21.36
N ALA A 459 1.89 11.65 20.32
CA ALA A 459 3.27 11.16 20.21
C ALA A 459 3.46 9.65 20.46
N GLY A 460 2.43 8.83 20.22
CA GLY A 460 2.50 7.38 20.39
C GLY A 460 2.67 6.94 21.85
N ASN A 461 2.41 7.81 22.82
CA ASN A 461 2.60 7.51 24.24
C ASN A 461 1.29 7.07 24.89
N PHE A 462 1.13 5.76 25.07
CA PHE A 462 -0.04 5.13 25.65
C PHE A 462 0.09 4.83 27.15
N SER A 463 1.17 5.23 27.81
CA SER A 463 1.46 4.86 29.21
C SER A 463 0.33 5.18 30.19
N ALA A 464 -0.39 6.27 29.94
CA ALA A 464 -1.56 6.72 30.71
C ALA A 464 -2.91 6.55 29.96
N ALA A 465 -2.91 5.89 28.80
CA ALA A 465 -4.12 5.70 28.01
C ALA A 465 -5.11 4.77 28.74
N THR A 466 -6.39 5.12 28.67
CA THR A 466 -7.46 4.28 29.22
C THR A 466 -7.90 3.25 28.18
N ALA A 467 -8.04 2.00 28.61
CA ALA A 467 -8.52 0.93 27.74
C ALA A 467 -10.01 1.09 27.41
N LEU A 468 -10.33 1.06 26.12
CA LEU A 468 -11.69 0.88 25.61
C LEU A 468 -11.87 -0.60 25.28
N HIS A 469 -12.54 -1.34 26.16
CA HIS A 469 -12.75 -2.77 25.98
C HIS A 469 -13.78 -3.06 24.88
N LEU A 470 -13.39 -3.87 23.91
CA LEU A 470 -14.32 -4.38 22.90
C LEU A 470 -15.26 -5.42 23.53
N PRO A 471 -16.52 -5.52 23.09
CA PRO A 471 -17.45 -6.51 23.63
C PRO A 471 -16.91 -7.93 23.47
N ALA A 472 -16.88 -8.69 24.57
CA ALA A 472 -16.50 -10.10 24.54
C ALA A 472 -17.58 -10.95 23.85
N VAL A 473 -17.17 -12.07 23.26
CA VAL A 473 -18.08 -13.11 22.75
C VAL A 473 -17.99 -14.34 23.66
N PRO A 474 -19.10 -14.81 24.26
CA PRO A 474 -19.06 -15.95 25.16
C PRO A 474 -18.36 -17.16 24.55
N ASN A 475 -17.42 -17.74 25.28
CA ASN A 475 -16.59 -18.89 24.90
C ASN A 475 -15.55 -18.65 23.79
N GLU A 476 -15.62 -17.52 23.06
CA GLU A 476 -14.75 -17.18 21.92
C GLU A 476 -13.72 -16.11 22.30
N GLY A 477 -13.01 -16.36 23.40
CA GLY A 477 -12.18 -15.37 24.08
C GLY A 477 -10.75 -15.22 23.55
N VAL A 478 -10.33 -15.99 22.53
CA VAL A 478 -9.01 -15.87 21.90
C VAL A 478 -9.17 -15.07 20.61
N VAL A 479 -8.61 -13.86 20.54
CA VAL A 479 -8.58 -13.07 19.30
C VAL A 479 -7.27 -13.29 18.54
N LEU A 480 -7.36 -13.62 17.26
CA LEU A 480 -6.21 -13.98 16.43
C LEU A 480 -5.76 -12.84 15.50
N ASP A 481 -6.71 -12.08 14.99
CA ASP A 481 -6.45 -11.01 14.03
C ASP A 481 -7.61 -10.02 14.00
N PHE A 482 -7.34 -8.83 13.47
CA PHE A 482 -8.35 -7.82 13.25
C PHE A 482 -8.09 -6.95 12.02
N THR A 483 -9.16 -6.34 11.53
CA THR A 483 -9.11 -5.31 10.49
C THR A 483 -10.16 -4.25 10.75
N VAL A 484 -9.95 -3.05 10.22
CA VAL A 484 -10.85 -1.91 10.38
C VAL A 484 -11.36 -1.47 9.00
N THR A 485 -12.66 -1.20 8.92
CA THR A 485 -13.35 -0.76 7.70
C THR A 485 -14.28 0.42 7.98
N GLY A 486 -14.75 1.06 6.90
CA GLY A 486 -15.67 2.19 6.98
C GLY A 486 -15.02 3.46 7.54
N SER A 487 -15.81 4.51 7.68
CA SER A 487 -15.42 5.81 8.22
C SER A 487 -16.57 6.46 8.98
N GLY A 488 -16.24 7.41 9.85
CA GLY A 488 -17.18 8.12 10.72
C GLY A 488 -18.11 7.17 11.47
N ALA A 489 -19.42 7.39 11.37
CA ALA A 489 -20.42 6.56 12.04
C ALA A 489 -20.50 5.10 11.52
N ASN A 490 -19.93 4.82 10.34
CA ASN A 490 -19.89 3.49 9.74
C ASN A 490 -18.59 2.74 10.03
N ARG A 491 -17.69 3.31 10.84
CA ARG A 491 -16.43 2.68 11.23
C ARG A 491 -16.70 1.36 11.97
N ALA A 492 -15.98 0.31 11.63
CA ALA A 492 -16.13 -0.99 12.25
C ALA A 492 -14.78 -1.70 12.42
N VAL A 493 -14.60 -2.31 13.59
CA VAL A 493 -13.52 -3.24 13.89
C VAL A 493 -14.03 -4.66 13.68
N TRP A 494 -13.32 -5.44 12.89
CA TRP A 494 -13.59 -6.85 12.62
C TRP A 494 -12.55 -7.70 13.32
N LEU A 495 -12.99 -8.75 14.01
CA LEU A 495 -12.13 -9.62 14.81
C LEU A 495 -12.33 -11.07 14.40
N VAL A 496 -11.22 -11.79 14.26
CA VAL A 496 -11.21 -13.26 14.19
C VAL A 496 -11.02 -13.80 15.60
N ARG A 497 -11.95 -14.65 16.02
CA ARG A 497 -11.99 -15.28 17.32
C ARG A 497 -12.00 -16.79 17.21
N THR A 498 -11.44 -17.44 18.22
CA THR A 498 -11.55 -18.88 18.43
C THR A 498 -11.88 -19.20 19.88
N SER A 499 -12.26 -20.46 20.11
CA SER A 499 -12.79 -20.94 21.36
C SER A 499 -11.69 -21.06 22.41
N GLY A 500 -12.09 -20.90 23.67
CA GLY A 500 -11.24 -21.19 24.81
C GLY A 500 -11.93 -21.13 26.18
N GLY A 501 -13.07 -20.44 26.29
CA GLY A 501 -13.76 -20.25 27.56
C GLY A 501 -14.64 -21.42 28.02
N ASP A 502 -14.91 -22.39 27.14
CA ASP A 502 -15.81 -23.54 27.38
C ASP A 502 -15.07 -24.88 27.51
N GLY A 503 -13.76 -24.86 27.70
CA GLY A 503 -12.92 -26.05 27.72
C GLY A 503 -12.53 -26.57 26.34
N THR A 504 -12.92 -25.89 25.26
CA THR A 504 -12.45 -26.17 23.90
C THR A 504 -11.48 -25.08 23.45
N PHE A 505 -10.26 -25.44 23.11
CA PHE A 505 -9.23 -24.48 22.68
C PHE A 505 -8.92 -24.67 21.19
N TYR A 506 -8.98 -23.59 20.40
CA TYR A 506 -8.79 -23.65 18.94
C TYR A 506 -9.76 -24.60 18.21
N GLN A 507 -11.01 -24.66 18.64
CA GLN A 507 -12.04 -25.54 18.04
C GLN A 507 -13.20 -24.77 17.42
N SER A 508 -13.08 -23.45 17.30
CA SER A 508 -14.07 -22.62 16.61
C SER A 508 -13.41 -21.61 15.69
N ASN A 509 -14.24 -21.02 14.85
CA ASN A 509 -13.88 -19.90 14.02
C ASN A 509 -15.07 -18.92 13.99
N VAL A 510 -14.87 -17.76 14.61
CA VAL A 510 -15.89 -16.74 14.78
C VAL A 510 -15.38 -15.41 14.22
N VAL A 511 -16.20 -14.74 13.42
CA VAL A 511 -15.92 -13.37 12.96
C VAL A 511 -16.91 -12.45 13.65
N GLN A 512 -16.38 -11.53 14.46
CA GLN A 512 -17.13 -10.51 15.16
C GLN A 512 -16.96 -9.17 14.41
N LYS A 513 -18.05 -8.42 14.27
CA LYS A 513 -18.03 -7.01 13.85
C LYS A 513 -18.41 -6.15 15.04
N VAL A 514 -17.65 -5.10 15.30
CA VAL A 514 -17.92 -4.10 16.34
C VAL A 514 -17.92 -2.71 15.71
N SER A 515 -19.06 -2.03 15.72
CA SER A 515 -19.14 -0.63 15.28
C SER A 515 -18.38 0.27 16.25
N PHE A 516 -17.65 1.24 15.73
CA PHE A 516 -16.92 2.24 16.51
C PHE A 516 -17.45 3.65 16.16
N PRO A 517 -17.69 4.55 17.13
CA PRO A 517 -17.43 4.41 18.57
C PRO A 517 -18.60 3.79 19.37
N SER A 518 -19.70 3.39 18.74
CA SER A 518 -20.90 2.90 19.47
C SER A 518 -20.69 1.59 20.24
N MET A 519 -19.64 0.85 19.90
CA MET A 519 -19.32 -0.49 20.43
C MET A 519 -20.44 -1.51 20.21
N ALA A 520 -21.34 -1.27 19.24
CA ALA A 520 -22.38 -2.24 18.90
C ALA A 520 -21.74 -3.47 18.26
N SER A 521 -21.97 -4.65 18.85
CA SER A 521 -21.35 -5.90 18.41
C SER A 521 -22.34 -6.86 17.73
N SER A 522 -21.88 -7.53 16.67
CA SER A 522 -22.57 -8.64 16.04
C SER A 522 -21.59 -9.75 15.65
N ILE A 523 -22.11 -10.97 15.52
CA ILE A 523 -21.36 -12.13 15.03
C ILE A 523 -21.77 -12.35 13.56
N VAL A 524 -20.80 -12.29 12.67
CA VAL A 524 -20.98 -12.43 11.22
C VAL A 524 -20.67 -13.85 10.75
N LEU A 525 -19.80 -14.55 11.46
CA LEU A 525 -19.52 -15.97 11.25
C LEU A 525 -19.43 -16.70 12.59
N ASN A 526 -20.00 -17.91 12.67
CA ASN A 526 -19.79 -18.83 13.78
C ASN A 526 -19.73 -20.27 13.27
N ARG A 527 -18.54 -20.88 13.27
CA ARG A 527 -18.30 -22.26 12.83
C ARG A 527 -17.67 -23.10 13.93
N ARG A 528 -18.30 -24.24 14.26
CA ARG A 528 -17.83 -25.23 15.24
C ARG A 528 -18.15 -26.67 14.76
N PRO A 529 -17.24 -27.65 14.88
CA PRO A 529 -15.81 -27.48 15.10
C PRO A 529 -15.13 -26.91 13.84
N SER A 530 -14.14 -26.03 14.01
CA SER A 530 -13.33 -25.52 12.91
C SER A 530 -11.98 -25.08 13.45
N THR A 531 -10.94 -25.12 12.61
CA THR A 531 -9.56 -25.08 13.09
C THR A 531 -8.92 -23.70 13.03
N TRP A 532 -9.10 -22.90 11.96
CA TRP A 532 -8.38 -21.62 11.87
C TRP A 532 -8.85 -20.68 10.73
N ILE A 533 -8.94 -19.36 10.95
CA ILE A 533 -8.76 -18.31 9.91
C ILE A 533 -7.46 -17.60 10.24
N PRO A 534 -6.51 -17.49 9.30
CA PRO A 534 -5.22 -16.90 9.59
C PRO A 534 -5.33 -15.39 9.85
N TRP A 535 -6.10 -14.67 9.03
CA TRP A 535 -6.35 -13.23 9.18
C TRP A 535 -7.45 -12.73 8.24
N LEU A 536 -7.93 -11.51 8.48
CA LEU A 536 -8.87 -10.77 7.63
C LEU A 536 -8.16 -9.63 6.89
N ILE A 537 -8.63 -9.33 5.70
CA ILE A 537 -8.28 -8.15 4.90
C ILE A 537 -9.56 -7.46 4.43
N PRO A 538 -9.58 -6.13 4.33
CA PRO A 538 -10.57 -5.41 3.55
C PRO A 538 -10.20 -5.54 2.06
N ALA A 539 -11.19 -5.80 1.22
CA ALA A 539 -11.00 -5.93 -0.22
C ALA A 539 -12.15 -5.29 -0.99
N TYR A 540 -11.89 -4.92 -2.25
CA TYR A 540 -12.92 -4.50 -3.20
C TYR A 540 -13.00 -5.54 -4.32
N VAL A 541 -14.09 -6.30 -4.36
CA VAL A 541 -14.26 -7.43 -5.27
C VAL A 541 -15.60 -7.29 -5.97
N ASN A 542 -15.61 -7.37 -7.30
CA ASN A 542 -16.83 -7.31 -8.13
C ASN A 542 -17.76 -6.12 -7.83
N GLY A 543 -17.18 -4.94 -7.55
CA GLY A 543 -17.96 -3.73 -7.28
C GLY A 543 -18.42 -3.56 -5.83
N ALA A 544 -17.97 -4.42 -4.90
CA ALA A 544 -18.39 -4.38 -3.50
C ALA A 544 -17.19 -4.37 -2.54
N HIS A 545 -17.32 -3.57 -1.49
CA HIS A 545 -16.42 -3.59 -0.35
C HIS A 545 -16.76 -4.78 0.57
N ILE A 546 -15.77 -5.64 0.80
CA ILE A 546 -15.91 -6.84 1.62
C ILE A 546 -14.77 -6.93 2.64
N VAL A 547 -14.97 -7.78 3.64
CA VAL A 547 -13.95 -8.34 4.52
C VAL A 547 -13.80 -9.81 4.17
N THR A 548 -12.57 -10.26 3.94
CA THR A 548 -12.22 -11.58 3.42
C THR A 548 -10.83 -11.98 3.92
N THR A 549 -10.25 -13.07 3.44
CA THR A 549 -8.82 -13.40 3.61
C THR A 549 -8.07 -13.18 2.29
N ASP A 550 -6.73 -13.26 2.34
CA ASP A 550 -5.86 -13.26 1.16
C ASP A 550 -5.98 -14.54 0.33
N ASN A 551 -6.40 -15.66 0.93
CA ASN A 551 -6.51 -16.94 0.26
C ASN A 551 -7.94 -17.20 -0.24
N ILE A 552 -8.10 -17.35 -1.55
CA ILE A 552 -9.41 -17.64 -2.15
C ILE A 552 -10.01 -18.99 -1.69
N GLU A 553 -9.17 -19.94 -1.26
CA GLU A 553 -9.61 -21.26 -0.80
C GLU A 553 -10.38 -21.22 0.52
N ASP A 554 -10.20 -20.17 1.34
CA ASP A 554 -10.91 -20.01 2.61
C ASP A 554 -12.41 -19.76 2.42
N LYS A 555 -12.81 -19.29 1.22
CA LYS A 555 -14.20 -19.03 0.80
C LYS A 555 -14.96 -18.15 1.80
N LEU A 556 -14.30 -17.08 2.25
CA LEU A 556 -14.87 -16.08 3.14
C LEU A 556 -15.14 -14.79 2.36
N SER A 557 -16.27 -14.17 2.65
CA SER A 557 -16.64 -12.87 2.09
C SER A 557 -17.77 -12.31 2.93
N PHE A 558 -17.51 -11.18 3.58
CA PHE A 558 -18.45 -10.50 4.45
C PHE A 558 -18.65 -9.07 3.93
N PRO A 559 -19.88 -8.63 3.62
CA PRO A 559 -20.12 -7.23 3.24
C PRO A 559 -19.67 -6.26 4.34
N GLN A 560 -19.03 -5.17 3.95
CA GLN A 560 -18.61 -4.11 4.89
C GLN A 560 -19.78 -3.39 5.54
#